data_AF-A0A7W2F9N1-F1
#
_entry.id   AF-A0A7W2F9N1-F1
#
_cell.length_a   1.000
_cell.length_b   1.000
_cell.length_c   1.000
_cell.angle_alpha   90.00
_cell.angle_beta   90.00
_cell.angle_gamma   90.00
#
_symmetry.space_group_name_H-M   'P 1'
#
loop_
_entity.id
_entity.type
_entity.pdbx_description
1 polymer ?
#
loop_
_entity_poly.entity_id
_entity_poly.type
_entity_poly.pdbx_seq_one_letter_code
_entity_poly.pdbx_strand_id
1 'polypeptide(L)'
;MTTIPSLSPEAVLWPGPDRQAVRRVGLWVLIGVVSMLFLLFGAAYVMRMAVSDWRPLPVVPWQLWCSTELLLAASIAWQLASRAASRGKPAQARLAGALACGASVLFLGAQLWAWHAMSGLGLTVAANPANSFFYLITGLHGMHVLGGLFAAVLAGRPLLRGGGALRTSGAIELCARYWHFLLLLWLAMFAMLFLVTPAVVQAICGSP
;
A
#
# COMPACT_ATOMS: atom_id res chain seq x y z
N MET A 1 -60.29 -10.91 -33.65
CA MET A 1 -59.95 -11.38 -32.28
C MET A 1 -58.55 -11.97 -32.34
N THR A 2 -57.53 -11.15 -32.09
CA THR A 2 -56.13 -11.56 -31.99
C THR A 2 -55.71 -11.29 -30.54
N THR A 3 -55.54 -12.35 -29.77
CA THR A 3 -55.12 -12.31 -28.37
C THR A 3 -53.64 -11.94 -28.31
N ILE A 4 -53.33 -10.76 -27.76
CA ILE A 4 -51.95 -10.36 -27.43
C ILE A 4 -51.46 -11.29 -26.30
N PRO A 5 -50.29 -11.96 -26.43
CA PRO A 5 -49.74 -12.77 -25.35
C PRO A 5 -49.38 -11.87 -24.17
N SER A 6 -49.86 -12.19 -22.98
CA SER A 6 -49.46 -11.51 -21.74
C SER A 6 -47.97 -11.72 -21.49
N LEU A 7 -47.16 -10.68 -21.70
CA LEU A 7 -45.76 -10.66 -21.26
C LEU A 7 -45.75 -10.79 -19.73
N SER A 8 -45.09 -11.84 -19.23
CA SER A 8 -44.93 -12.08 -17.80
C SER A 8 -44.19 -10.89 -17.13
N PRO A 9 -44.50 -10.54 -15.86
CA PRO A 9 -43.79 -9.49 -15.11
C PRO A 9 -42.34 -9.85 -14.75
N GLU A 10 -41.73 -10.86 -15.37
CA GLU A 10 -40.30 -11.16 -15.28
C GLU A 10 -39.47 -10.16 -16.09
N ALA A 11 -39.92 -8.91 -16.13
CA ALA A 11 -39.19 -7.78 -16.67
C ALA A 11 -37.92 -7.59 -15.84
N VAL A 12 -36.88 -8.31 -16.25
CA VAL A 12 -35.47 -8.00 -16.03
C VAL A 12 -35.20 -7.64 -14.57
N LEU A 13 -35.17 -8.64 -13.70
CA LEU A 13 -34.43 -8.55 -12.44
C LEU A 13 -32.93 -8.50 -12.80
N TRP A 14 -32.47 -7.43 -13.47
CA TRP A 14 -31.04 -7.22 -13.69
C TRP A 14 -30.42 -7.18 -12.30
N PRO A 15 -29.62 -8.19 -11.92
CA PRO A 15 -28.92 -8.13 -10.66
C PRO A 15 -28.01 -6.91 -10.80
N GLY A 16 -28.30 -5.85 -10.04
CA GLY A 16 -27.44 -4.68 -10.04
C GLY A 16 -25.98 -5.11 -9.90
N PRO A 17 -25.03 -4.41 -10.53
CA PRO A 17 -23.66 -4.87 -10.65
C PRO A 17 -23.12 -5.34 -9.30
N ASP A 18 -22.53 -6.54 -9.28
CA ASP A 18 -21.98 -7.12 -8.06
C ASP A 18 -21.03 -6.12 -7.41
N ARG A 19 -21.46 -5.57 -6.26
CA ARG A 19 -20.72 -4.54 -5.53
C ARG A 19 -19.32 -5.04 -5.15
N GLN A 20 -19.14 -6.35 -4.98
CA GLN A 20 -17.84 -6.95 -4.67
C GLN A 20 -16.94 -6.98 -5.91
N ALA A 21 -17.49 -7.34 -7.08
CA ALA A 21 -16.77 -7.26 -8.35
C ALA A 21 -16.31 -5.81 -8.66
N VAL A 22 -17.19 -4.82 -8.51
CA VAL A 22 -16.85 -3.40 -8.73
C VAL A 22 -15.71 -2.95 -7.82
N ARG A 23 -15.77 -3.29 -6.52
CA ARG A 23 -14.70 -2.95 -5.57
C ARG A 23 -13.37 -3.64 -5.93
N ARG A 24 -13.42 -4.88 -6.40
CA ARG A 24 -12.22 -5.65 -6.79
C ARG A 24 -11.55 -5.05 -8.02
N VAL A 25 -12.34 -4.67 -9.03
CA VAL A 25 -11.85 -3.97 -10.22
C VAL A 25 -11.22 -2.63 -9.83
N GLY A 26 -11.90 -1.84 -8.99
CA GLY A 26 -11.36 -0.57 -8.49
C GLY A 26 -10.02 -0.72 -7.77
N LEU A 27 -9.86 -1.77 -6.95
CA LEU A 27 -8.58 -2.07 -6.29
C LEU A 27 -7.47 -2.40 -7.30
N TRP A 28 -7.75 -3.23 -8.32
CA TRP A 28 -6.75 -3.58 -9.34
C TRP A 28 -6.32 -2.37 -10.17
N VAL A 29 -7.27 -1.51 -10.56
CA VAL A 29 -6.97 -0.26 -11.25
C VAL A 29 -6.10 0.64 -10.38
N LEU A 30 -6.46 0.79 -9.10
CA LEU A 30 -5.65 1.55 -8.14
C LEU A 30 -4.22 0.99 -8.04
N ILE A 31 -4.07 -0.33 -7.86
CA ILE A 31 -2.77 -1.00 -7.82
C ILE A 31 -1.96 -0.71 -9.09
N GLY A 32 -2.59 -0.80 -10.27
CA GLY A 32 -1.92 -0.51 -11.54
C GLY A 32 -1.43 0.93 -11.63
N VAL A 33 -2.27 1.91 -11.30
CA VAL A 33 -1.91 3.34 -11.32
C VAL A 33 -0.79 3.64 -10.32
N VAL A 34 -0.90 3.13 -9.10
CA VAL A 34 0.12 3.31 -8.06
C VAL A 34 1.44 2.68 -8.52
N SER A 35 1.41 1.44 -9.02
CA SER A 35 2.61 0.77 -9.52
C SER A 35 3.29 1.59 -10.63
N MET A 36 2.52 2.07 -11.60
CA MET A 36 3.05 2.88 -12.70
C MET A 36 3.67 4.19 -12.20
N LEU A 37 3.03 4.86 -11.24
CA LEU A 37 3.55 6.07 -10.62
C LEU A 37 4.91 5.82 -9.95
N PHE A 38 5.02 4.78 -9.12
CA PHE A 38 6.27 4.45 -8.43
C PHE A 38 7.36 3.96 -9.39
N LEU A 39 7.00 3.23 -10.44
CA LEU A 39 7.93 2.82 -11.49
C LEU A 39 8.51 4.04 -12.24
N LEU A 40 7.68 5.03 -12.57
CA LEU A 40 8.15 6.27 -13.21
C LEU A 40 9.09 7.06 -12.31
N PHE A 41 8.78 7.19 -11.02
CA PHE A 41 9.69 7.81 -10.05
C PHE A 41 10.98 7.01 -9.86
N GLY A 42 10.91 5.67 -9.87
CA GLY A 42 12.09 4.81 -9.83
C GLY A 42 12.98 4.95 -11.07
N ALA A 43 12.39 5.01 -12.26
CA ALA A 43 13.13 5.29 -13.49
C ALA A 43 13.81 6.67 -13.43
N ALA A 44 13.09 7.71 -12.98
CA ALA A 44 13.65 9.05 -12.80
C ALA A 44 14.80 9.07 -11.77
N TYR A 45 14.68 8.28 -10.68
CA TYR A 45 15.74 8.10 -9.70
C TYR A 45 17.00 7.51 -10.34
N VAL A 46 16.87 6.39 -11.07
CA VAL A 46 18.01 5.73 -11.75
C VAL A 46 18.65 6.64 -12.80
N MET A 47 17.85 7.35 -13.61
CA MET A 47 18.38 8.31 -14.59
C MET A 47 19.18 9.44 -13.92
N ARG A 48 18.72 9.92 -12.75
CA ARG A 48 19.40 10.98 -12.03
C ARG A 48 20.72 10.55 -11.39
N MET A 49 20.88 9.25 -11.11
CA MET A 49 22.14 8.68 -10.59
C MET A 49 23.31 8.82 -11.57
N ALA A 50 23.05 8.98 -12.86
CA ALA A 50 24.10 9.08 -13.89
C ALA A 50 24.79 10.46 -13.94
N VAL A 51 24.33 11.44 -13.15
CA VAL A 51 24.88 12.80 -13.13
C VAL A 51 25.92 12.94 -12.01
N SER A 52 27.00 13.67 -12.25
CA SER A 52 28.22 13.73 -11.42
C SER A 52 28.06 14.34 -10.02
N ASP A 53 26.94 15.01 -9.75
CA ASP A 53 26.58 15.57 -8.45
C ASP A 53 25.88 14.56 -7.52
N TRP A 54 25.65 13.33 -8.00
CA TRP A 54 25.02 12.27 -7.22
C TRP A 54 25.90 11.78 -6.07
N ARG A 55 25.36 11.84 -4.84
CA ARG A 55 25.98 11.21 -3.67
C ARG A 55 24.99 10.22 -3.04
N PRO A 56 25.33 8.93 -2.87
CA PRO A 56 24.45 7.98 -2.20
C PRO A 56 24.25 8.37 -0.74
N LEU A 57 23.14 7.93 -0.16
CA LEU A 57 22.90 8.06 1.27
C LEU A 57 23.99 7.26 2.03
N PRO A 58 24.77 7.90 2.92
CA PRO A 58 25.96 7.27 3.50
C PRO A 58 25.63 6.17 4.50
N VAL A 59 24.42 6.17 5.06
CA VAL A 59 23.96 5.19 6.05
C VAL A 59 22.49 4.88 5.86
N VAL A 60 22.11 3.63 6.11
CA VAL A 60 20.70 3.23 6.24
C VAL A 60 20.29 3.50 7.69
N PRO A 61 19.33 4.42 7.95
CA PRO A 61 18.81 4.62 9.30
C PRO A 61 18.18 3.31 9.79
N TRP A 62 18.57 2.85 10.99
CA TRP A 62 18.01 1.65 11.61
C TRP A 62 16.48 1.75 11.79
N GLN A 63 15.94 2.97 11.88
CA GLN A 63 14.51 3.26 11.95
C GLN A 63 13.73 2.74 10.74
N LEU A 64 14.34 2.65 9.54
CA LEU A 64 13.70 2.11 8.35
C LEU A 64 13.57 0.58 8.38
N TRP A 65 14.43 -0.10 9.12
CA TRP A 65 14.28 -1.54 9.37
C TRP A 65 13.09 -1.78 10.30
N CYS A 66 12.97 -0.99 11.37
CA CYS A 66 11.80 -1.01 12.25
C CYS A 66 10.50 -0.70 11.49
N SER A 67 10.49 0.28 10.58
CA SER A 67 9.31 0.55 9.76
C SER A 67 8.96 -0.64 8.85
N THR A 68 9.94 -1.30 8.26
CA THR A 68 9.73 -2.50 7.42
C THR A 68 9.10 -3.64 8.23
N GLU A 69 9.58 -3.90 9.44
CA GLU A 69 9.01 -4.90 10.35
C GLU A 69 7.56 -4.57 10.75
N LEU A 70 7.28 -3.29 11.04
CA LEU A 70 5.94 -2.82 11.38
C LEU A 70 4.96 -2.99 10.21
N LEU A 71 5.39 -2.71 8.98
CA LEU A 71 4.57 -2.89 7.79
C LEU A 71 4.32 -4.37 7.49
N LEU A 72 5.33 -5.23 7.70
CA LEU A 72 5.18 -6.68 7.62
C LEU A 72 4.17 -7.19 8.66
N ALA A 73 4.28 -6.74 9.91
CA ALA A 73 3.34 -7.07 10.98
C ALA A 73 1.91 -6.61 10.65
N ALA A 74 1.76 -5.40 10.10
CA ALA A 74 0.47 -4.88 9.63
C ALA A 74 -0.13 -5.77 8.53
N SER A 75 0.69 -6.22 7.58
CA SER A 75 0.26 -7.11 6.49
C SER A 75 -0.24 -8.45 7.02
N ILE A 76 0.51 -9.07 7.94
CA ILE A 76 0.11 -10.33 8.59
C ILE A 76 -1.18 -10.14 9.39
N ALA A 77 -1.29 -9.06 10.15
CA ALA A 77 -2.48 -8.76 10.94
C ALA A 77 -3.73 -8.58 10.05
N TRP A 78 -3.61 -7.92 8.90
CA TRP A 78 -4.70 -7.83 7.92
C TRP A 78 -5.10 -9.19 7.34
N GLN A 79 -4.12 -10.05 7.06
CA GLN A 79 -4.39 -11.41 6.59
C GLN A 79 -5.14 -12.24 7.64
N LEU A 80 -4.79 -12.08 8.92
CA LEU A 80 -5.51 -12.70 10.04
C LEU A 80 -6.93 -12.14 10.18
N ALA A 81 -7.10 -10.82 10.04
CA ALA A 81 -8.40 -10.16 10.07
C ALA A 81 -9.33 -10.69 8.96
N SER A 82 -8.81 -10.82 7.74
CA SER A 82 -9.54 -11.38 6.60
C SER A 82 -9.97 -12.82 6.87
N ARG A 83 -9.05 -13.69 7.32
CA ARG A 83 -9.36 -15.09 7.66
C ARG A 83 -10.42 -15.20 8.77
N ALA A 84 -10.32 -14.37 9.82
CA ALA A 84 -11.30 -14.35 10.90
C ALA A 84 -12.68 -13.88 10.43
N ALA A 85 -12.73 -12.88 9.54
CA ALA A 85 -13.97 -12.38 8.98
C ALA A 85 -14.67 -13.42 8.11
N SER A 86 -13.92 -14.13 7.26
CA SER A 86 -14.45 -15.21 6.41
C SER A 86 -14.94 -16.42 7.21
N ARG A 87 -14.39 -16.65 8.41
CA ARG A 87 -14.85 -17.69 9.36
C ARG A 87 -16.02 -17.25 10.23
N GLY A 88 -16.58 -16.06 10.01
CA GLY A 88 -17.69 -15.55 10.81
C GLY A 88 -17.31 -15.22 12.26
N LYS A 89 -16.03 -14.92 12.55
CA LYS A 89 -15.54 -14.60 13.91
C LYS A 89 -15.31 -13.09 14.08
N PRO A 90 -16.36 -12.29 14.36
CA PRO A 90 -16.26 -10.82 14.37
C PRO A 90 -15.32 -10.25 15.43
N ALA A 91 -15.23 -10.88 16.61
CA ALA A 91 -14.31 -10.41 17.66
C ALA A 91 -12.84 -10.51 17.23
N GLN A 92 -12.45 -11.65 16.67
CA GLN A 92 -11.09 -11.87 16.17
C GLN A 92 -10.78 -10.97 14.98
N ALA A 93 -11.72 -10.79 14.06
CA ALA A 93 -11.56 -9.89 12.92
C ALA A 93 -11.37 -8.42 13.35
N ARG A 94 -12.11 -7.96 14.37
CA ARG A 94 -11.97 -6.60 14.94
C ARG A 94 -10.61 -6.42 15.61
N LEU A 95 -10.19 -7.37 16.44
CA LEU A 95 -8.90 -7.28 17.13
C LEU A 95 -7.74 -7.28 16.12
N ALA A 96 -7.72 -8.22 15.17
CA ALA A 96 -6.67 -8.29 14.16
C ALA A 96 -6.65 -7.04 13.25
N GLY A 97 -7.82 -6.53 12.86
CA GLY A 97 -7.92 -5.28 12.10
C GLY A 97 -7.44 -4.06 12.88
N ALA A 98 -7.74 -3.98 14.18
CA ALA A 98 -7.25 -2.91 15.04
C ALA A 98 -5.73 -2.95 15.21
N LEU A 99 -5.15 -4.14 15.41
CA LEU A 99 -3.71 -4.35 15.45
C LEU A 99 -3.05 -3.95 14.12
N ALA A 100 -3.65 -4.31 12.99
CA ALA A 100 -3.15 -3.95 11.67
C ALA A 100 -3.15 -2.42 11.44
N CYS A 101 -4.24 -1.75 11.83
CA CYS A 101 -4.31 -0.29 11.81
C CYS A 101 -3.26 0.35 12.73
N GLY A 102 -3.12 -0.16 13.96
CA GLY A 102 -2.12 0.33 14.91
C GLY A 102 -0.69 0.20 14.38
N ALA A 103 -0.32 -0.97 13.85
CA ALA A 103 0.98 -1.18 13.22
C ALA A 103 1.21 -0.25 12.02
N SER A 104 0.17 0.05 11.24
CA SER A 104 0.25 1.00 10.12
C SER A 104 0.46 2.44 10.58
N VAL A 105 -0.14 2.85 11.70
CA VAL A 105 0.12 4.16 12.32
C VAL A 105 1.54 4.24 12.86
N LEU A 106 2.01 3.18 13.52
CA LEU A 106 3.39 3.10 14.00
C LEU A 106 4.39 3.15 12.85
N PHE A 107 4.09 2.53 11.70
CA PHE A 107 4.89 2.65 10.48
C PHE A 107 5.03 4.12 10.04
N LEU A 108 3.93 4.88 10.00
CA LEU A 108 3.98 6.31 9.66
C LEU A 108 4.82 7.10 10.67
N GLY A 109 4.70 6.78 11.96
CA GLY A 109 5.54 7.37 13.02
C GLY A 109 7.02 7.05 12.86
N ALA A 110 7.36 5.80 12.54
CA ALA A 110 8.73 5.37 12.27
C ALA A 110 9.31 6.09 11.03
N GLN A 111 8.48 6.35 10.01
CA GLN A 111 8.90 7.11 8.84
C GLN A 111 9.22 8.57 9.18
N LEU A 112 8.37 9.24 9.97
CA LEU A 112 8.63 10.59 10.45
C LEU A 112 9.87 10.66 11.35
N TRP A 113 10.10 9.62 12.17
CA TRP A 113 11.30 9.52 12.99
C TRP A 113 12.55 9.37 12.13
N ALA A 114 12.53 8.52 11.11
CA ALA A 114 13.63 8.39 10.16
C ALA A 114 13.94 9.74 9.49
N TRP A 115 12.90 10.46 9.05
CA TRP A 115 13.06 11.79 8.47
C TRP A 115 13.67 12.82 9.43
N HIS A 116 13.24 12.80 10.69
CA HIS A 116 13.77 13.70 11.72
C HIS A 116 15.25 13.39 12.03
N ALA A 117 15.59 12.10 12.15
CA ALA A 117 16.97 11.67 12.36
C ALA A 117 17.89 12.05 11.20
N MET A 118 17.43 11.90 9.96
CA MET A 118 18.19 12.30 8.76
C MET A 118 18.36 13.82 8.67
N SER A 119 17.32 14.60 8.97
CA SER A 119 17.40 16.06 9.03
C SER A 119 18.40 16.54 10.09
N GLY A 120 18.45 15.87 11.24
CA GLY A 120 19.44 16.15 12.30
C GLY A 120 20.90 15.90 11.89
N LEU A 121 21.12 15.02 10.90
CA LEU A 121 22.44 14.74 10.31
C LEU A 121 22.77 15.67 9.13
N GLY A 122 21.95 16.69 8.86
CA GLY A 122 22.12 17.59 7.71
C GLY A 122 21.72 16.99 6.35
N LEU A 123 21.14 15.78 6.33
CA LEU A 123 20.63 15.12 5.13
C LEU A 123 19.24 15.65 4.76
N THR A 124 19.13 16.95 4.52
CA THR A 124 17.85 17.60 4.18
C THR A 124 17.46 17.37 2.72
N VAL A 125 16.20 17.66 2.39
CA VAL A 125 15.64 17.57 1.01
C VAL A 125 16.49 18.37 0.02
N ALA A 126 16.86 19.61 0.38
CA ALA A 126 17.61 20.52 -0.48
C ALA A 126 19.12 20.23 -0.57
N ALA A 127 19.65 19.36 0.31
CA ALA A 127 21.09 19.12 0.39
C ALA A 127 21.63 18.29 -0.79
N ASN A 128 20.83 17.37 -1.34
CA ASN A 128 21.26 16.44 -2.38
C ASN A 128 20.05 15.93 -3.18
N PRO A 129 20.13 15.84 -4.52
CA PRO A 129 19.13 15.17 -5.34
C PRO A 129 18.71 13.78 -4.82
N ALA A 130 19.65 12.97 -4.32
CA ALA A 130 19.34 11.65 -3.76
C ALA A 130 18.41 11.73 -2.54
N ASN A 131 18.64 12.72 -1.66
CA ASN A 131 17.77 12.97 -0.50
C ASN A 131 16.38 13.42 -0.97
N SER A 132 16.30 14.33 -1.94
CA SER A 132 15.02 14.77 -2.52
C SER A 132 14.17 13.60 -2.99
N PHE A 133 14.75 12.68 -3.77
CA PHE A 133 14.04 11.48 -4.23
C PHE A 133 13.65 10.56 -3.08
N PHE A 134 14.52 10.36 -2.09
CA PHE A 134 14.20 9.57 -0.90
C PHE A 134 12.97 10.12 -0.16
N TYR A 135 12.95 11.42 0.17
CA TYR A 135 11.83 12.05 0.87
C TYR A 135 10.55 12.03 0.02
N LEU A 136 10.65 12.27 -1.29
CA LEU A 136 9.51 12.23 -2.21
C LEU A 136 8.89 10.83 -2.30
N ILE A 137 9.70 9.80 -2.58
CA ILE A 137 9.26 8.42 -2.78
C ILE A 137 8.70 7.85 -1.47
N THR A 138 9.40 8.05 -0.35
CA THR A 138 8.92 7.57 0.97
C THR A 138 7.69 8.35 1.46
N GLY A 139 7.60 9.65 1.16
CA GLY A 139 6.44 10.47 1.50
C GLY A 139 5.20 10.09 0.70
N LEU A 140 5.37 9.85 -0.60
CA LEU A 140 4.32 9.34 -1.46
C LEU A 140 3.83 7.98 -0.95
N HIS A 141 4.73 7.09 -0.54
CA HIS A 141 4.36 5.81 0.03
C HIS A 141 3.58 5.97 1.35
N GLY A 142 4.06 6.83 2.26
CA GLY A 142 3.35 7.17 3.50
C GLY A 142 1.94 7.71 3.25
N MET A 143 1.75 8.53 2.22
CA MET A 143 0.43 9.03 1.81
C MET A 143 -0.49 7.89 1.34
N HIS A 144 0.01 6.91 0.60
CA HIS A 144 -0.77 5.74 0.18
C HIS A 144 -1.15 4.83 1.35
N VAL A 145 -0.26 4.69 2.35
CA VAL A 145 -0.56 3.98 3.61
C VAL A 145 -1.64 4.74 4.38
N LEU A 146 -1.54 6.07 4.49
CA LEU A 146 -2.54 6.91 5.16
C LEU A 146 -3.92 6.84 4.47
N GLY A 147 -3.95 6.94 3.14
CA GLY A 147 -5.19 6.78 2.36
C GLY A 147 -5.79 5.38 2.50
N GLY A 148 -4.94 4.35 2.50
CA GLY A 148 -5.32 2.97 2.80
C GLY A 148 -5.94 2.81 4.18
N LEU A 149 -5.31 3.42 5.19
CA LEU A 149 -5.77 3.41 6.58
C LEU A 149 -7.17 4.03 6.70
N PHE A 150 -7.39 5.17 6.04
CA PHE A 150 -8.70 5.80 6.00
C PHE A 150 -9.76 4.88 5.36
N ALA A 151 -9.45 4.29 4.20
CA ALA A 151 -10.34 3.36 3.53
C ALA A 151 -10.62 2.10 4.38
N ALA A 152 -9.62 1.58 5.07
CA ALA A 152 -9.73 0.42 5.95
C ALA A 152 -10.62 0.69 7.17
N VAL A 153 -10.48 1.86 7.80
CA VAL A 153 -11.36 2.29 8.89
C VAL A 153 -12.80 2.36 8.40
N LEU A 154 -13.05 2.97 7.23
CA LEU A 154 -14.39 3.02 6.63
C LEU A 154 -14.95 1.62 6.32
N ALA A 155 -14.13 0.73 5.77
CA ALA A 155 -14.49 -0.66 5.48
C ALA A 155 -14.80 -1.47 6.75
N GLY A 156 -14.14 -1.17 7.87
CA GLY A 156 -14.32 -1.81 9.17
C GLY A 156 -15.52 -1.29 9.98
N ARG A 157 -16.06 -0.10 9.68
CA ARG A 157 -17.20 0.49 10.43
C ARG A 157 -18.41 -0.43 10.59
N PRO A 158 -18.87 -1.19 9.58
CA PRO A 158 -19.99 -2.10 9.74
C PRO A 158 -19.70 -3.21 10.76
N LEU A 159 -18.47 -3.72 10.79
CA LEU A 159 -18.04 -4.75 11.74
C LEU A 159 -18.03 -4.24 13.18
N LEU A 160 -17.72 -2.95 13.37
CA LEU A 160 -17.75 -2.29 14.69
C LEU A 160 -19.17 -2.02 15.20
N ARG A 161 -20.14 -1.82 14.31
CA ARG A 161 -21.55 -1.54 14.64
C ARG A 161 -22.43 -2.79 14.78
N GLY A 162 -21.82 -3.97 14.95
CA GLY A 162 -22.56 -5.23 15.06
C GLY A 162 -23.01 -5.83 13.72
N GLY A 163 -22.53 -5.30 12.58
CA GLY A 163 -22.71 -5.93 11.28
C GLY A 163 -22.02 -7.29 11.22
N GLY A 164 -22.69 -8.29 10.63
CA GLY A 164 -22.17 -9.66 10.55
C GLY A 164 -20.83 -9.74 9.82
N ALA A 165 -19.85 -10.44 10.41
CA ALA A 165 -18.49 -10.59 9.88
C ALA A 165 -18.43 -11.07 8.43
N LEU A 166 -19.36 -11.96 8.03
CA LEU A 166 -19.46 -12.48 6.68
C LEU A 166 -19.81 -11.40 5.65
N ARG A 167 -20.64 -10.41 6.01
CA ARG A 167 -21.02 -9.29 5.13
C ARG A 167 -19.85 -8.33 4.87
N THR A 168 -18.91 -8.25 5.79
CA THR A 168 -17.74 -7.35 5.71
C THR A 168 -16.47 -8.10 5.24
N SER A 169 -16.50 -9.43 5.19
CA SER A 169 -15.37 -10.30 4.83
C SER A 169 -14.71 -9.89 3.50
N GLY A 170 -15.51 -9.66 2.46
CA GLY A 170 -15.00 -9.23 1.16
C GLY A 170 -14.27 -7.88 1.21
N ALA A 171 -14.76 -6.91 2.00
CA ALA A 171 -14.08 -5.62 2.13
C ALA A 171 -12.75 -5.75 2.88
N ILE A 172 -12.70 -6.57 3.93
CA ILE A 172 -11.48 -6.82 4.72
C ILE A 172 -10.45 -7.60 3.88
N GLU A 173 -10.89 -8.52 3.03
CA GLU A 173 -10.04 -9.23 2.07
C GLU A 173 -9.37 -8.27 1.08
N LEU A 174 -10.12 -7.28 0.57
CA LEU A 174 -9.56 -6.23 -0.28
C LEU A 174 -8.53 -5.37 0.47
N CYS A 175 -8.80 -4.99 1.74
CA CYS A 175 -7.81 -4.32 2.59
C CYS A 175 -6.54 -5.15 2.75
N ALA A 176 -6.67 -6.46 3.02
CA ALA A 176 -5.50 -7.33 3.15
C ALA A 176 -4.66 -7.40 1.86
N ARG A 177 -5.29 -7.48 0.68
CA ARG A 177 -4.56 -7.44 -0.59
C ARG A 177 -3.83 -6.13 -0.82
N TYR A 178 -4.49 -5.00 -0.50
CA TYR A 178 -3.87 -3.68 -0.62
C TYR A 178 -2.64 -3.53 0.29
N TRP A 179 -2.69 -4.04 1.53
CA TRP A 179 -1.52 -4.00 2.42
C TRP A 179 -0.36 -4.89 1.96
N HIS A 180 -0.63 -6.08 1.43
CA HIS A 180 0.42 -6.91 0.81
C HIS A 180 1.06 -6.20 -0.39
N PHE A 181 0.27 -5.51 -1.20
CA PHE A 181 0.78 -4.70 -2.30
C PHE A 181 1.70 -3.57 -1.78
N LEU A 182 1.26 -2.83 -0.76
CA LEU A 182 2.09 -1.78 -0.15
C LEU A 182 3.39 -2.33 0.43
N LEU A 183 3.36 -3.50 1.08
CA LEU A 183 4.57 -4.16 1.57
C LEU A 183 5.51 -4.53 0.42
N LEU A 184 5.02 -5.16 -0.64
CA LEU A 184 5.82 -5.52 -1.80
C LEU A 184 6.44 -4.28 -2.47
N LEU A 185 5.63 -3.23 -2.63
CA LEU A 185 6.07 -1.94 -3.17
C LEU A 185 7.16 -1.31 -2.30
N TRP A 186 6.98 -1.34 -0.98
CA TRP A 186 7.97 -0.85 -0.01
C TRP A 186 9.29 -1.60 -0.13
N LEU A 187 9.26 -2.93 -0.19
CA LEU A 187 10.46 -3.74 -0.35
C LEU A 187 11.17 -3.47 -1.68
N ALA A 188 10.42 -3.33 -2.78
CA ALA A 188 10.98 -2.99 -4.07
C ALA A 188 11.68 -1.61 -4.04
N MET A 189 11.05 -0.61 -3.43
CA MET A 189 11.65 0.72 -3.25
C MET A 189 12.85 0.70 -2.31
N PHE A 190 12.77 -0.04 -1.20
CA PHE A 190 13.85 -0.18 -0.24
C PHE A 190 15.09 -0.82 -0.90
N ALA A 191 14.87 -1.89 -1.69
CA ALA A 191 15.92 -2.49 -2.51
C ALA A 191 16.47 -1.49 -3.54
N MET A 192 15.61 -0.73 -4.23
CA MET A 192 16.07 0.28 -5.18
C MET A 192 16.92 1.37 -4.53
N LEU A 193 16.55 1.87 -3.34
CA LEU A 193 17.24 2.97 -2.68
C LEU A 193 18.58 2.56 -2.05
N PHE A 194 18.73 1.29 -1.65
CA PHE A 194 19.89 0.83 -0.88
C PHE A 194 20.74 -0.25 -1.56
N LEU A 195 20.15 -1.09 -2.43
CA LEU A 195 20.87 -2.13 -3.16
C LEU A 195 21.34 -1.66 -4.54
N VAL A 196 20.62 -0.73 -5.19
CA VAL A 196 21.03 -0.20 -6.50
C VAL A 196 22.10 0.87 -6.30
N THR A 197 23.36 0.47 -6.44
CA THR A 197 24.52 1.36 -6.47
C THR A 197 25.01 1.58 -7.91
N PRO A 198 25.77 2.67 -8.19
CA PRO A 198 26.33 2.91 -9.53
C PRO A 198 27.13 1.71 -10.07
N ALA A 199 27.80 0.97 -9.19
CA ALA A 199 28.51 -0.27 -9.54
C ALA A 199 27.58 -1.38 -10.03
N VAL A 200 26.39 -1.54 -9.43
CA VAL A 200 25.37 -2.50 -9.87
C VAL A 200 24.76 -2.09 -11.20
N VAL A 201 24.49 -0.80 -11.40
CA VAL A 201 23.99 -0.28 -12.69
C VAL A 201 25.02 -0.51 -13.79
N GLN A 202 26.31 -0.25 -13.54
CA GLN A 202 27.37 -0.51 -14.52
C GLN A 202 27.55 -2.01 -14.80
N ALA A 203 27.39 -2.87 -13.79
CA ALA A 203 27.44 -4.32 -13.98
C ALA A 203 26.27 -4.86 -14.84
N ILE A 204 25.08 -4.24 -14.75
CA ILE A 204 23.89 -4.67 -15.50
C ILE A 204 23.86 -4.05 -16.90
N CYS A 205 24.21 -2.77 -17.03
CA CYS A 205 24.13 -2.04 -18.30
C CYS A 205 25.34 -2.26 -19.22
N GLY A 206 26.38 -2.95 -18.75
CA GLY A 206 27.63 -3.11 -19.48
C GLY A 206 28.48 -1.83 -19.42
N SER A 207 29.75 -1.99 -19.09
CA SER A 207 30.75 -0.93 -19.18
C SER A 207 30.85 -0.42 -20.63
N PRO A 208 30.92 0.90 -20.90
CA PRO A 208 31.50 1.37 -22.15
C PRO A 208 32.98 0.96 -22.25
#